data_AF-A0A2V6X6W7-F1
#
_entry.id   AF-A0A2V6X6W7-F1
#
_cell.length_a   1.000
_cell.length_b   1.000
_cell.length_c   1.000
_cell.angle_alpha   90.00
_cell.angle_beta   90.00
_cell.angle_gamma   90.00
#
_symmetry.space_group_name_H-M   'P 1'
#
loop_
_entity.id
_entity.type
_entity.pdbx_description
1 polymer ?
#
loop_
_entity_poly.entity_id
_entity_poly.type
_entity_poly.pdbx_seq_one_letter_code
_entity_poly.pdbx_strand_id
1 'polypeptide(L)'
;LEYATRYVNSISADPTTKDVLVRWTDTLTKLESDPMQLGRELDWVIKRQLIDNFMNRHRLSWRDPKVSLLDLQYHDIRPDKGVYYRLVSNDHVDRITDDETIEQAKHVPPQTTRARLRGEFIRQANLKGKDYRVDWVYLKLNDPERETILCKDPFQSHDERVERLIRSF
;
A
#
# COMPACT_ATOMS: atom_id res chain seq x y z
N LEU A 1 -16.84 -14.52 -6.83
CA LEU A 1 -16.43 -15.29 -5.64
C LEU A 1 -16.49 -16.80 -5.85
N GLU A 2 -17.61 -17.36 -6.34
CA GLU A 2 -17.76 -18.82 -6.53
C GLU A 2 -16.67 -19.46 -7.41
N TYR A 3 -16.38 -18.88 -8.58
CA TYR A 3 -15.30 -19.38 -9.45
C TYR A 3 -13.92 -19.28 -8.80
N ALA A 4 -13.64 -18.19 -8.08
CA ALA A 4 -12.39 -18.02 -7.34
C ALA A 4 -12.24 -19.08 -6.25
N THR A 5 -13.33 -19.38 -5.54
CA THR A 5 -13.36 -20.44 -4.51
C THR A 5 -13.09 -21.81 -5.11
N ARG A 6 -13.75 -22.16 -6.24
CA ARG A 6 -13.51 -23.42 -6.94
C ARG A 6 -12.05 -23.55 -7.40
N TYR A 7 -11.48 -22.47 -7.94
CA TYR A 7 -10.09 -22.45 -8.37
C TYR A 7 -9.12 -22.62 -7.20
N VAL A 8 -9.27 -21.85 -6.12
CA VAL A 8 -8.43 -21.95 -4.92
C VAL A 8 -8.48 -23.35 -4.32
N ASN A 9 -9.66 -23.99 -4.30
CA ASN A 9 -9.82 -25.37 -3.83
C ASN A 9 -9.19 -26.41 -4.77
N SER A 10 -8.96 -26.09 -6.05
CA SER A 10 -8.30 -26.99 -7.01
C SER A 10 -6.76 -26.92 -6.94
N ILE A 11 -6.20 -25.99 -6.19
CA ILE A 11 -4.74 -25.79 -6.06
C ILE A 11 -4.30 -25.87 -4.59
N SER A 12 -3.00 -26.02 -4.36
CA SER A 12 -2.42 -25.80 -3.03
C SER A 12 -2.15 -24.31 -2.81
N ALA A 13 -3.19 -23.53 -2.55
CA ALA A 13 -3.08 -22.09 -2.33
C ALA A 13 -2.30 -21.74 -1.05
N ASP A 14 -1.52 -20.66 -1.12
CA ASP A 14 -0.78 -20.10 0.00
C ASP A 14 -1.72 -19.48 1.06
N PRO A 15 -1.25 -19.22 2.29
CA PRO A 15 -2.06 -18.66 3.36
C PRO A 15 -2.71 -17.31 3.02
N THR A 16 -2.03 -16.43 2.27
CA THR A 16 -2.55 -15.11 1.92
C THR A 16 -3.73 -15.24 0.97
N THR A 17 -3.61 -16.10 -0.04
CA THR A 17 -4.72 -16.36 -0.97
C THR A 17 -5.96 -16.89 -0.24
N LYS A 18 -5.76 -17.77 0.76
CA LYS A 18 -6.86 -18.28 1.59
C LYS A 18 -7.49 -17.18 2.45
N ASP A 19 -6.69 -16.35 3.10
CA ASP A 19 -7.17 -15.23 3.92
C ASP A 19 -8.00 -14.23 3.09
N VAL A 20 -7.51 -13.83 1.92
CA VAL A 20 -8.23 -12.94 0.99
C VAL A 20 -9.59 -13.54 0.61
N LEU A 21 -9.65 -14.85 0.33
CA LEU A 21 -10.91 -15.49 -0.04
C LEU A 21 -11.91 -15.52 1.12
N VAL A 22 -11.44 -15.77 2.34
CA VAL A 22 -12.27 -15.72 3.56
C VAL A 22 -12.83 -14.31 3.76
N ARG A 23 -11.97 -13.29 3.74
CA ARG A 23 -12.38 -11.89 3.92
C ARG A 23 -13.34 -11.41 2.82
N TRP A 24 -13.10 -11.81 1.58
CA TRP A 24 -13.98 -11.46 0.47
C TRP A 24 -15.36 -12.10 0.64
N THR A 25 -15.41 -13.37 1.05
CA THR A 25 -16.67 -14.07 1.34
C THR A 25 -17.44 -13.37 2.45
N ASP A 26 -16.79 -13.15 3.60
CA ASP A 26 -17.40 -12.47 4.75
C ASP A 26 -17.89 -11.06 4.42
N THR A 27 -17.09 -10.29 3.66
CA THR A 27 -17.47 -8.95 3.19
C THR A 27 -18.75 -9.00 2.35
N LEU A 28 -18.85 -9.92 1.38
CA LEU A 28 -20.04 -10.02 0.54
C LEU A 28 -21.28 -10.45 1.34
N THR A 29 -21.12 -11.39 2.28
CA THR A 29 -22.21 -11.84 3.16
C THR A 29 -22.72 -10.70 4.07
N LYS A 30 -21.81 -9.91 4.64
CA LYS A 30 -22.16 -8.73 5.43
C LYS A 30 -22.83 -7.66 4.56
N LEU A 31 -22.35 -7.42 3.33
CA LEU A 31 -22.96 -6.46 2.41
C LEU A 31 -24.39 -6.85 2.00
N GLU A 32 -24.65 -8.15 1.81
CA GLU A 32 -25.99 -8.65 1.47
C GLU A 32 -26.98 -8.53 2.64
N SER A 33 -26.51 -8.72 3.87
CA SER A 33 -27.34 -8.70 5.07
C SER A 33 -27.51 -7.30 5.67
N ASP A 34 -26.42 -6.66 6.10
CA ASP A 34 -26.37 -5.29 6.56
C ASP A 34 -24.96 -4.71 6.38
N PRO A 35 -24.75 -3.81 5.40
CA PRO A 35 -23.46 -3.19 5.16
C PRO A 35 -22.86 -2.46 6.38
N MET A 36 -23.67 -2.04 7.35
CA MET A 36 -23.17 -1.33 8.54
C MET A 36 -22.34 -2.23 9.47
N GLN A 37 -22.41 -3.56 9.30
CA GLN A 37 -21.52 -4.50 9.99
C GLN A 37 -20.05 -4.34 9.58
N LEU A 38 -19.77 -3.71 8.43
CA LEU A 38 -18.42 -3.49 7.89
C LEU A 38 -17.81 -2.14 8.31
N GLY A 39 -18.35 -1.54 9.39
CA GLY A 39 -17.95 -0.23 9.91
C GLY A 39 -16.51 -0.12 10.43
N ARG A 40 -15.73 -1.20 10.36
CA ARG A 40 -14.30 -1.23 10.70
C ARG A 40 -13.40 -1.62 9.53
N GLU A 41 -13.98 -2.07 8.41
CA GLU A 41 -13.25 -2.74 7.33
C GLU A 41 -13.35 -1.98 6.00
N LEU A 42 -14.53 -1.41 5.68
CA LEU A 42 -14.76 -0.71 4.41
C LEU A 42 -14.81 0.80 4.61
N ASP A 43 -13.94 1.53 3.91
CA ASP A 43 -13.82 2.99 4.01
C ASP A 43 -15.14 3.73 3.84
N TRP A 44 -15.96 3.33 2.87
CA TRP A 44 -17.23 4.00 2.61
C TRP A 44 -18.25 3.76 3.74
N VAL A 45 -18.21 2.61 4.40
CA VAL A 45 -19.08 2.28 5.55
C VAL A 45 -18.61 3.05 6.78
N ILE A 46 -17.30 3.00 7.09
CA ILE A 46 -16.66 3.76 8.17
C ILE A 46 -17.03 5.24 8.04
N LYS A 47 -16.82 5.81 6.85
CA LYS A 47 -17.09 7.21 6.56
C LYS A 47 -18.58 7.54 6.66
N ARG A 48 -19.46 6.67 6.14
CA ARG A 48 -20.91 6.87 6.25
C ARG A 48 -21.33 6.94 7.72
N GLN A 49 -20.90 6.01 8.55
CA GLN A 49 -21.20 6.02 9.99
C GLN A 49 -20.65 7.27 10.67
N LEU A 50 -19.41 7.67 10.37
CA LEU A 50 -18.80 8.89 10.86
C LEU A 50 -19.63 10.13 10.49
N ILE A 51 -20.03 10.26 9.23
CA ILE A 51 -20.79 11.40 8.72
C ILE A 51 -22.21 11.41 9.29
N ASP A 52 -22.90 10.26 9.31
CA ASP A 52 -24.25 10.12 9.87
C ASP A 52 -24.25 10.54 11.35
N ASN A 53 -23.27 10.08 12.13
CA ASN A 53 -23.10 10.48 13.53
C ASN A 53 -22.83 11.98 13.69
N PHE A 54 -21.97 12.55 12.83
CA PHE A 54 -21.67 13.98 12.84
C PHE A 54 -22.90 14.82 12.50
N MET A 55 -23.65 14.46 11.46
CA MET A 55 -24.87 15.15 11.07
C MET A 55 -25.94 15.07 12.17
N ASN A 56 -26.14 13.89 12.76
CA ASN A 56 -27.12 13.69 13.84
C ASN A 56 -26.78 14.53 15.06
N ARG A 57 -25.50 14.56 15.47
CA ARG A 57 -25.04 15.35 16.62
C ARG A 57 -25.19 16.85 16.39
N HIS A 58 -24.96 17.34 15.17
CA HIS A 58 -24.96 18.76 14.85
C HIS A 58 -26.23 19.25 14.14
N ARG A 59 -27.22 18.37 13.94
CA ARG A 59 -28.48 18.64 13.19
C ARG A 59 -28.21 19.20 11.79
N LEU A 60 -27.25 18.62 11.08
CA LEU A 60 -26.85 19.04 9.73
C LEU A 60 -27.54 18.18 8.66
N SER A 61 -27.51 18.68 7.42
CA SER A 61 -27.92 17.92 6.24
C SER A 61 -26.70 17.49 5.43
N TRP A 62 -26.88 16.53 4.53
CA TRP A 62 -25.85 16.09 3.57
C TRP A 62 -25.27 17.21 2.69
N ARG A 63 -26.00 18.33 2.52
CA ARG A 63 -25.55 19.49 1.72
C ARG A 63 -24.74 20.50 2.52
N ASP A 64 -24.57 20.30 3.82
CA ASP A 64 -23.82 21.23 4.66
C ASP A 64 -22.32 21.16 4.31
N PRO A 65 -21.65 22.30 4.06
CA PRO A 65 -20.22 22.33 3.74
C PRO A 65 -19.32 21.65 4.78
N LYS A 66 -19.73 21.59 6.05
CA LYS A 66 -18.99 20.88 7.10
C LYS A 66 -18.97 19.37 6.87
N VAL A 67 -20.04 18.81 6.29
CA VAL A 67 -20.10 17.39 5.93
C VAL A 67 -19.13 17.09 4.80
N SER A 68 -19.09 17.95 3.76
CA SER A 68 -18.11 17.83 2.66
C SER A 68 -16.67 17.98 3.16
N LEU A 69 -16.43 18.88 4.12
CA LEU A 69 -15.11 19.03 4.74
C LEU A 69 -14.71 17.77 5.51
N LEU A 70 -15.63 17.16 6.26
CA LEU A 70 -15.36 15.93 7.01
C LEU A 70 -15.02 14.76 6.08
N ASP A 71 -15.73 14.62 4.95
CA ASP A 71 -15.42 13.65 3.90
C ASP A 71 -13.99 13.82 3.35
N LEU A 72 -13.58 15.07 3.09
CA LEU A 72 -12.21 15.38 2.65
C LEU A 72 -11.17 15.09 3.75
N GLN A 73 -11.45 15.46 5.00
CA GLN A 73 -10.55 15.27 6.13
C GLN A 73 -10.33 13.80 6.51
N TYR A 74 -11.25 12.90 6.14
CA TYR A 74 -11.05 11.46 6.25
C TYR A 74 -9.78 11.01 5.52
N HIS A 75 -9.50 11.60 4.36
CA HIS A 75 -8.40 11.23 3.47
C HIS A 75 -7.11 12.03 3.69
N ASP A 76 -7.04 12.87 4.73
CA ASP A 76 -5.82 13.61 5.03
C ASP A 76 -4.73 12.65 5.54
N ILE A 77 -3.63 12.57 4.78
CA ILE A 77 -2.55 11.61 5.01
C ILE A 77 -1.66 11.96 6.22
N ARG A 78 -1.85 13.12 6.86
CA ARG A 78 -1.07 13.53 8.03
C ARG A 78 -1.54 12.77 9.28
N PRO A 79 -0.68 11.98 9.95
CA PRO A 79 -1.10 11.13 11.08
C PRO A 79 -1.75 11.89 12.25
N ASP A 80 -1.33 13.13 12.49
CA ASP A 80 -1.83 14.00 13.57
C ASP A 80 -3.14 14.72 13.24
N LYS A 81 -3.54 14.77 11.96
CA LYS A 81 -4.69 15.56 11.49
C LYS A 81 -5.77 14.73 10.82
N GLY A 82 -5.40 13.65 10.14
CA GLY A 82 -6.31 12.80 9.39
C GLY A 82 -7.36 12.16 10.28
N VAL A 83 -8.61 12.26 9.86
CA VAL A 83 -9.72 11.67 10.63
C VAL A 83 -9.62 10.15 10.61
N TYR A 84 -9.17 9.53 9.51
CA TYR A 84 -8.87 8.10 9.45
C TYR A 84 -7.86 7.68 10.52
N TYR A 85 -6.72 8.36 10.63
CA TYR A 85 -5.69 8.01 11.63
C TYR A 85 -6.18 8.17 13.07
N ARG A 86 -7.07 9.14 13.33
CA ARG A 86 -7.73 9.25 14.63
C ARG A 86 -8.62 8.06 14.91
N LEU A 87 -9.36 7.55 13.93
CA LEU A 87 -10.18 6.33 14.09
C LEU A 87 -9.30 5.11 14.34
N VAL A 88 -8.20 4.96 13.60
CA VAL A 88 -7.20 3.90 13.84
C VAL A 88 -6.63 3.97 15.26
N SER A 89 -6.24 5.16 15.74
CA SER A 89 -5.68 5.33 17.09
C SER A 89 -6.65 5.00 18.23
N ASN A 90 -7.95 5.04 17.95
CA ASN A 90 -9.01 4.69 18.91
C ASN A 90 -9.56 3.27 18.67
N ASP A 91 -8.84 2.44 17.91
CA ASP A 91 -9.24 1.07 17.58
C ASP A 91 -10.65 0.99 16.97
N HIS A 92 -10.97 1.87 16.02
CA HIS A 92 -12.22 1.85 15.27
C HIS A 92 -12.07 1.30 13.83
N VAL A 93 -10.86 0.92 13.42
CA VAL A 93 -10.57 0.41 12.06
C VAL A 93 -9.65 -0.79 12.18
N ASP A 94 -10.01 -1.87 11.50
CA ASP A 94 -9.20 -3.09 11.46
C ASP A 94 -8.02 -2.91 10.49
N ARG A 95 -6.82 -3.21 10.96
CA ARG A 95 -5.58 -3.07 10.18
C ARG A 95 -5.12 -4.42 9.64
N ILE A 96 -4.53 -4.40 8.44
CA ILE A 96 -3.90 -5.59 7.82
C ILE A 96 -2.38 -5.66 8.03
N THR A 97 -1.79 -4.61 8.60
CA THR A 97 -0.34 -4.51 8.89
C THR A 97 -0.09 -3.50 10.01
N ASP A 98 1.08 -3.58 10.62
CA ASP A 98 1.54 -2.75 11.73
C ASP A 98 2.41 -1.56 11.27
N ASP A 99 2.67 -0.63 12.20
CA ASP A 99 3.46 0.57 11.93
C ASP A 99 4.95 0.26 11.69
N GLU A 100 5.47 -0.81 12.29
CA GLU A 100 6.87 -1.22 12.13
C GLU A 100 7.14 -1.65 10.67
N THR A 101 6.24 -2.48 10.12
CA THR A 101 6.29 -2.94 8.73
C THR A 101 6.20 -1.76 7.75
N ILE A 102 5.30 -0.80 8.02
CA ILE A 102 5.16 0.41 7.20
C ILE A 102 6.45 1.26 7.26
N GLU A 103 6.99 1.48 8.45
CA GLU A 103 8.20 2.29 8.63
C GLU A 103 9.41 1.65 7.95
N GLN A 104 9.56 0.32 8.06
CA GLN A 104 10.58 -0.43 7.33
C GLN A 104 10.43 -0.28 5.81
N ALA A 105 9.21 -0.37 5.29
CA ALA A 105 8.93 -0.32 3.85
C ALA A 105 9.26 1.05 3.21
N LYS A 106 9.35 2.13 3.99
CA LYS A 106 9.82 3.45 3.50
C LYS A 106 11.28 3.42 3.05
N HIS A 107 12.08 2.54 3.62
CA HIS A 107 13.53 2.50 3.44
C HIS A 107 14.02 1.22 2.76
N VAL A 108 13.28 0.13 2.92
CA VAL A 108 13.66 -1.19 2.41
C VAL A 108 12.71 -1.58 1.26
N PRO A 109 13.21 -1.64 0.01
CA PRO A 109 12.39 -2.07 -1.11
C PRO A 109 11.99 -3.56 -0.98
N PRO A 110 10.99 -4.04 -1.74
CA PRO A 110 10.67 -5.46 -1.81
C PRO A 110 11.87 -6.30 -2.27
N GLN A 111 12.25 -7.28 -1.46
CA GLN A 111 13.49 -8.07 -1.64
C GLN A 111 13.37 -9.16 -2.73
N THR A 112 12.16 -9.42 -3.21
CA THR A 112 11.82 -10.49 -4.16
C THR A 112 11.65 -9.99 -5.59
N THR A 113 11.90 -8.70 -5.86
CA THR A 113 11.69 -8.09 -7.17
C THR A 113 12.87 -7.21 -7.57
N ARG A 114 12.89 -6.74 -8.82
CA ARG A 114 13.87 -5.74 -9.30
C ARG A 114 13.90 -4.42 -8.52
N ALA A 115 12.89 -4.15 -7.69
CA ALA A 115 12.91 -3.00 -6.79
C ALA A 115 14.11 -3.07 -5.82
N ARG A 116 14.53 -4.28 -5.41
CA ARG A 116 15.75 -4.49 -4.63
C ARG A 116 16.99 -3.93 -5.34
N LEU A 117 17.20 -4.31 -6.60
CA LEU A 117 18.34 -3.86 -7.42
C LEU A 117 18.40 -2.34 -7.51
N ARG A 118 17.26 -1.71 -7.81
CA ARG A 118 17.15 -0.25 -7.92
C ARG A 118 17.39 0.45 -6.59
N GLY A 119 16.79 -0.03 -5.51
CA GLY A 119 17.00 0.55 -4.18
C GLY A 119 18.45 0.45 -3.72
N GLU A 120 19.11 -0.69 -3.95
CA GLU A 120 20.51 -0.86 -3.61
C GLU A 120 21.42 0.05 -4.43
N PHE A 121 21.20 0.14 -5.74
CA PHE A 121 21.95 1.05 -6.62
C PHE A 121 21.82 2.51 -6.18
N ILE A 122 20.59 2.99 -5.94
CA ILE A 122 20.32 4.35 -5.45
C ILE A 122 21.03 4.60 -4.11
N ARG A 123 20.91 3.67 -3.17
CA ARG A 123 21.54 3.77 -1.84
C ARG A 123 23.06 3.93 -1.96
N GLN A 124 23.70 3.06 -2.73
CA GLN A 124 25.16 3.07 -2.89
C GLN A 124 25.66 4.29 -3.66
N ALA A 125 24.94 4.72 -4.70
CA ALA A 125 25.28 5.93 -5.45
C ALA A 125 25.20 7.18 -4.57
N ASN A 126 24.17 7.31 -3.72
CA ASN A 126 24.04 8.42 -2.78
C ASN A 126 25.16 8.42 -1.73
N LEU A 127 25.48 7.26 -1.14
CA LEU A 127 26.56 7.15 -0.15
C LEU A 127 27.93 7.54 -0.71
N LYS A 128 28.14 7.33 -2.01
CA LYS A 128 29.41 7.61 -2.72
C LYS A 128 29.37 8.93 -3.51
N GLY A 129 28.31 9.72 -3.36
CA GLY A 129 28.15 11.02 -4.03
C GLY A 129 28.20 10.95 -5.56
N LYS A 130 27.63 9.90 -6.16
CA LYS A 130 27.62 9.70 -7.62
C LYS A 130 26.32 10.20 -8.24
N ASP A 131 26.44 10.90 -9.36
CA ASP A 131 25.29 11.29 -10.16
C ASP A 131 24.79 10.11 -11.01
N TYR A 132 23.47 9.91 -11.00
CA TYR A 132 22.83 8.80 -11.70
C TYR A 132 21.48 9.17 -12.31
N ARG A 133 20.96 8.29 -13.16
CA ARG A 133 19.58 8.28 -13.66
C ARG A 133 19.02 6.87 -13.53
N VAL A 134 17.78 6.78 -13.08
CA VAL A 134 17.08 5.51 -12.85
C VAL A 134 15.66 5.60 -13.35
N ASP A 135 15.15 4.46 -13.79
CA ASP A 135 13.75 4.23 -14.16
C ASP A 135 13.36 2.83 -13.67
N TRP A 136 12.13 2.40 -13.93
CA TRP A 136 11.63 1.06 -13.64
C TRP A 136 12.43 -0.04 -14.33
N VAL A 137 13.01 0.23 -15.50
CA VAL A 137 13.64 -0.78 -16.36
C VAL A 137 15.14 -0.53 -16.56
N TYR A 138 15.69 0.62 -16.15
CA TYR A 138 17.12 0.86 -16.33
C TYR A 138 17.79 1.60 -15.17
N LEU A 139 19.10 1.35 -15.02
CA LEU A 139 19.99 2.00 -14.08
C LEU A 139 21.21 2.53 -14.85
N LYS A 140 21.58 3.80 -14.62
CA LYS A 140 22.70 4.44 -15.32
C LYS A 140 23.45 5.41 -14.40
N LEU A 141 24.77 5.38 -14.44
CA LEU A 141 25.60 6.46 -13.91
C LEU A 141 25.80 7.54 -14.96
N ASN A 142 25.86 8.81 -14.55
CA ASN A 142 26.03 9.95 -15.46
C ASN A 142 27.48 10.14 -15.94
N ASP A 143 28.21 9.03 -16.08
CA ASP A 143 29.57 8.96 -16.60
C ASP A 143 29.51 8.57 -18.09
N PRO A 144 30.10 9.33 -19.02
CA PRO A 144 30.04 9.05 -20.45
C PRO A 144 30.52 7.65 -20.85
N GLU A 145 31.46 7.07 -20.10
CA GLU A 145 32.04 5.76 -20.40
C GLU A 145 31.20 4.59 -19.85
N ARG A 146 30.16 4.87 -19.05
CA ARG A 146 29.41 3.82 -18.36
C ARG A 146 28.13 3.43 -19.07
N GLU A 147 28.00 2.12 -19.27
CA GLU A 147 26.83 1.51 -19.90
C GLU A 147 25.57 1.62 -19.05
N THR A 148 24.42 1.60 -19.73
CA THR A 148 23.10 1.53 -19.10
C THR A 148 22.73 0.07 -18.86
N ILE A 149 22.40 -0.28 -17.62
CA ILE A 149 21.97 -1.63 -17.28
C ILE A 149 20.44 -1.72 -17.35
N LEU A 150 19.95 -2.67 -18.14
CA LEU A 150 18.51 -2.94 -18.28
C LEU A 150 18.06 -4.07 -17.34
N CYS A 151 17.09 -3.78 -16.48
CA CYS A 151 16.40 -4.66 -15.54
C CYS A 151 14.97 -4.97 -16.04
N LYS A 152 14.87 -5.72 -17.13
CA LYS A 152 13.58 -5.99 -17.82
C LYS A 152 12.68 -6.94 -17.04
N ASP A 153 13.25 -7.96 -16.41
CA ASP A 153 12.50 -8.93 -15.62
C ASP A 153 12.07 -8.33 -14.27
N PRO A 154 10.77 -8.18 -13.98
CA PRO A 154 10.30 -7.66 -12.70
C PRO A 154 10.59 -8.59 -11.50
N PHE A 155 10.73 -9.90 -11.73
CA PHE A 155 10.96 -10.90 -10.69
C PHE A 155 12.45 -11.09 -10.35
N GLN A 156 13.35 -10.57 -11.19
CA GLN A 156 14.78 -10.65 -10.95
C GLN A 156 15.20 -9.66 -9.86
N SER A 157 15.49 -10.17 -8.65
CA SER A 157 15.98 -9.37 -7.52
C SER A 157 17.51 -9.33 -7.38
N HIS A 158 18.24 -10.12 -8.17
CA HIS A 158 19.70 -10.22 -8.20
C HIS A 158 20.22 -10.15 -9.64
N ASP A 159 21.23 -9.31 -9.90
CA ASP A 159 21.85 -9.14 -11.20
C ASP A 159 23.33 -8.76 -11.04
N GLU A 160 24.23 -9.65 -11.46
CA GLU A 160 25.67 -9.46 -11.35
C GLU A 160 26.18 -8.21 -12.07
N ARG A 161 25.48 -7.75 -13.12
CA ARG A 161 25.85 -6.53 -13.83
C ARG A 161 25.65 -5.31 -12.91
N VAL A 162 24.54 -5.28 -12.17
CA VAL A 162 24.24 -4.20 -11.21
C VAL A 162 25.23 -4.25 -10.04
N GLU A 163 25.54 -5.44 -9.53
CA GLU A 163 26.52 -5.60 -8.46
C GLU A 163 27.93 -5.15 -8.89
N ARG A 164 28.37 -5.52 -10.10
CA ARG A 164 29.63 -5.04 -10.67
C ARG A 164 29.65 -3.53 -10.83
N LEU A 165 28.55 -2.95 -11.31
CA LEU A 165 28.43 -1.49 -11.43
C LEU A 165 28.60 -0.84 -10.05
N ILE A 166 27.90 -1.30 -9.02
CA ILE A 166 27.99 -0.76 -7.64
C ILE A 166 29.40 -0.85 -7.05
N ARG A 167 30.13 -1.95 -7.33
CA ARG A 167 31.51 -2.16 -6.86
C ARG A 167 32.53 -1.28 -7.60
N SER A 168 32.20 -0.80 -8.79
CA SER A 168 33.13 -0.09 -9.68
C SER A 168 33.25 1.43 -9.41
N PHE A 169 32.59 1.95 -8.40
CA PHE A 169 32.66 3.36 -8.00
C PHE A 169 32.63 3.48 -6.49
#